data_AF-A7T4S7-F1
#
_entry.id   AF-A7T4S7-F1
#
_cell.length_a   1.000
_cell.length_b   1.000
_cell.length_c   1.000
_cell.angle_alpha   90.00
_cell.angle_beta   90.00
_cell.angle_gamma   90.00
#
_symmetry.space_group_name_H-M   'P 1'
#
loop_
_entity.id
_entity.type
_entity.pdbx_description
1 polymer ?
#
loop_
_entity_poly.entity_id
_entity_poly.type
_entity_poly.pdbx_seq_one_letter_code
_entity_poly.pdbx_strand_id
1 'polypeptide(L)'
;IKAMIGSASSHVFRASDIDSRVFRASDVDSRVFSGSDIDSRVFSASDIDSRVFSASDIDSRVFSGSDVDSRVISAIDINSRVFSTTDIDSRVFSASDIDSRFISASDIDSRVFSASDIDSHDFSASDMDSRVISASDKFACYQRE
;
A
#
# COMPACT_ATOMS: atom_id res chain seq x y z
N ILE A 1 -17.07 6.05 0.45
CA ILE A 1 -16.90 7.52 0.67
C ILE A 1 -16.58 8.15 -0.68
N LYS A 2 -17.34 9.14 -1.16
CA LYS A 2 -17.31 9.56 -2.57
C LYS A 2 -16.07 10.37 -2.99
N ALA A 3 -15.38 10.97 -2.03
CA ALA A 3 -14.04 11.56 -2.12
C ALA A 3 -13.62 12.03 -0.72
N MET A 4 -12.35 11.90 -0.38
CA MET A 4 -11.74 12.60 0.76
C MET A 4 -10.75 13.62 0.23
N ILE A 5 -10.82 14.86 0.74
CA ILE A 5 -9.89 15.96 0.46
C ILE A 5 -9.52 16.59 1.81
N GLY A 6 -8.26 16.46 2.23
CA GLY A 6 -7.74 16.94 3.51
C GLY A 6 -7.37 15.81 4.48
N SER A 7 -7.13 16.09 5.75
CA SER A 7 -6.71 15.07 6.72
C SER A 7 -7.89 14.26 7.29
N ALA A 8 -7.68 12.97 7.51
CA ALA A 8 -8.58 12.04 8.16
C ALA A 8 -7.97 11.65 9.51
N SER A 9 -8.67 11.91 10.61
CA SER A 9 -8.25 11.40 11.92
C SER A 9 -9.44 10.71 12.57
N SER A 10 -9.29 9.42 12.88
CA SER A 10 -10.33 8.65 13.55
C SER A 10 -9.74 7.52 14.37
N HIS A 11 -10.36 7.17 15.50
CA HIS A 11 -9.91 5.98 16.23
C HIS A 11 -10.06 4.71 15.40
N VAL A 12 -11.14 4.60 14.64
CA VAL A 12 -11.43 3.45 13.80
C VAL A 12 -12.11 3.97 12.54
N PHE A 13 -11.50 3.71 11.40
CA PHE A 13 -12.09 3.90 10.09
C PHE A 13 -12.46 2.52 9.54
N ARG A 14 -13.76 2.23 9.44
CA ARG A 14 -14.27 1.03 8.75
C ARG A 14 -15.22 1.44 7.64
N ALA A 15 -14.98 0.91 6.45
CA ALA A 15 -15.89 0.99 5.34
C ALA A 15 -16.02 -0.40 4.73
N SER A 16 -17.22 -0.77 4.25
CA SER A 16 -17.33 -1.90 3.32
C SER A 16 -16.64 -1.48 2.03
N ASP A 17 -17.14 -0.40 1.40
CA ASP A 17 -16.59 0.07 0.12
C ASP A 17 -16.16 1.54 0.19
N ILE A 18 -14.94 1.80 -0.27
CA ILE A 18 -14.41 3.12 -0.53
C ILE A 18 -14.30 3.31 -2.04
N ASP A 19 -15.40 3.67 -2.68
CA ASP A 19 -15.39 4.09 -4.09
C ASP A 19 -15.24 5.61 -4.21
N SER A 20 -14.14 6.04 -4.83
CA SER A 20 -13.93 7.45 -5.15
C SER A 20 -13.18 7.65 -6.48
N ARG A 21 -13.56 8.71 -7.21
CA ARG A 21 -12.74 9.12 -8.37
C ARG A 21 -11.36 9.61 -7.94
N VAL A 22 -11.27 10.30 -6.80
CA VAL A 22 -10.02 10.81 -6.24
C VAL A 22 -10.15 10.73 -4.73
N PHE A 23 -9.22 10.01 -4.10
CA PHE A 23 -8.94 10.09 -2.68
C PHE A 23 -7.62 10.86 -2.53
N ARG A 24 -7.68 12.01 -1.85
CA ARG A 24 -6.52 12.85 -1.57
C ARG A 24 -6.50 13.27 -0.11
N ALA A 25 -5.56 12.73 0.65
CA ALA A 25 -5.34 13.14 2.03
C ALA A 25 -3.97 13.79 2.20
N SER A 26 -3.88 14.75 3.11
CA SER A 26 -2.58 15.11 3.66
C SER A 26 -2.19 14.00 4.63
N ASP A 27 -3.02 13.77 5.65
CA ASP A 27 -2.74 12.75 6.66
C ASP A 27 -3.94 11.81 6.81
N VAL A 28 -3.69 10.51 6.96
CA VAL A 28 -4.67 9.52 7.40
C VAL A 28 -4.15 8.89 8.69
N ASP A 29 -4.65 9.37 9.82
CA ASP A 29 -4.35 8.82 11.14
C ASP A 29 -5.53 7.97 11.62
N SER A 30 -5.27 6.68 11.83
CA SER A 30 -6.22 5.84 12.54
C SER A 30 -5.61 4.68 13.29
N ARG A 31 -6.17 4.31 14.46
CA ARG A 31 -5.72 3.07 15.10
C ARG A 31 -6.06 1.85 14.23
N VAL A 32 -7.19 1.85 13.53
CA VAL A 32 -7.56 0.80 12.59
C VAL A 32 -8.16 1.43 11.36
N PHE A 33 -7.57 1.16 10.21
CA PHE A 33 -8.13 1.40 8.89
C PHE A 33 -8.50 0.05 8.28
N SER A 34 -9.79 -0.18 8.04
CA SER A 34 -10.25 -1.41 7.39
C SER A 34 -11.27 -1.13 6.29
N GLY A 35 -10.95 -1.50 5.06
CA GLY A 35 -11.87 -1.57 3.92
C GLY A 35 -12.17 -3.04 3.56
N SER A 36 -13.35 -3.36 3.02
CA SER A 36 -13.43 -4.55 2.17
C SER A 36 -12.80 -4.20 0.83
N ASP A 37 -13.37 -3.20 0.15
CA ASP A 37 -12.92 -2.80 -1.19
C ASP A 37 -12.55 -1.31 -1.20
N ILE A 38 -11.35 -1.00 -1.70
CA ILE A 38 -10.87 0.36 -1.91
C ILE A 38 -10.67 0.56 -3.41
N ASP A 39 -11.68 1.12 -4.07
CA ASP A 39 -11.61 1.49 -5.49
C ASP A 39 -11.37 3.00 -5.60
N SER A 40 -10.23 3.35 -6.16
CA SER A 40 -10.06 4.72 -6.59
C SER A 40 -9.23 4.89 -7.85
N ARG A 41 -9.64 5.81 -8.70
CA ARG A 41 -8.80 6.15 -9.87
C ARG A 41 -7.48 6.80 -9.44
N VAL A 42 -7.48 7.56 -8.36
CA VAL A 42 -6.26 8.12 -7.76
C VAL A 42 -6.40 8.03 -6.26
N PHE A 43 -5.54 7.24 -5.64
CA PHE A 43 -5.31 7.23 -4.20
C PHE A 43 -4.00 7.98 -3.93
N SER A 44 -4.07 9.04 -3.14
CA SER A 44 -2.90 9.81 -2.76
C SER A 44 -3.03 10.27 -1.31
N ALA A 45 -2.09 9.88 -0.47
CA ALA A 45 -1.97 10.37 0.90
C ALA A 45 -0.51 10.77 1.13
N SER A 46 -0.23 11.94 1.71
CA SER A 46 1.16 12.22 2.10
C SER A 46 1.56 11.23 3.18
N ASP A 47 0.81 11.18 4.29
CA ASP A 47 1.14 10.33 5.41
C ASP A 47 -0.04 9.41 5.76
N ILE A 48 0.23 8.13 5.96
CA ILE A 48 -0.72 7.15 6.49
C ILE A 48 -0.11 6.55 7.75
N ASP A 49 -0.67 6.88 8.92
CA ASP A 49 -0.33 6.28 10.20
C ASP A 49 -1.46 5.37 10.66
N SER A 50 -1.16 4.10 10.86
CA SER A 50 -2.09 3.22 11.55
C SER A 50 -1.46 2.13 12.39
N ARG A 51 -2.21 1.58 13.36
CA ARG A 51 -1.77 0.30 13.95
C ARG A 51 -2.12 -0.89 13.08
N VAL A 52 -3.19 -0.80 12.30
CA VAL A 52 -3.64 -1.84 11.39
C VAL A 52 -4.22 -1.15 10.17
N PHE A 53 -3.61 -1.41 9.01
CA PHE A 53 -4.18 -1.13 7.70
C PHE A 53 -4.58 -2.46 7.06
N SER A 54 -5.86 -2.60 6.76
CA SER A 54 -6.40 -3.84 6.17
C SER A 54 -7.36 -3.54 5.03
N ALA A 55 -7.22 -4.26 3.93
CA ALA A 55 -8.17 -4.30 2.83
C ALA A 55 -8.36 -5.74 2.38
N SER A 56 -9.51 -6.08 1.79
CA SER A 56 -9.56 -7.27 0.94
C SER A 56 -8.93 -6.88 -0.39
N ASP A 57 -9.52 -5.89 -1.07
CA ASP A 57 -9.07 -5.45 -2.39
C ASP A 57 -8.73 -3.96 -2.40
N ILE A 58 -7.61 -3.63 -3.04
CA ILE A 58 -7.21 -2.25 -3.34
C ILE A 58 -7.03 -2.15 -4.85
N ASP A 59 -7.96 -1.48 -5.53
CA ASP A 59 -7.85 -1.17 -6.95
C ASP A 59 -7.59 0.32 -7.11
N SER A 60 -6.48 0.66 -7.76
CA SER A 60 -6.31 2.02 -8.22
C SER A 60 -5.54 2.18 -9.51
N ARG A 61 -5.88 3.19 -10.32
CA ARG A 61 -4.97 3.52 -11.43
C ARG A 61 -3.65 4.09 -10.91
N VAL A 62 -3.68 4.88 -9.85
CA VAL A 62 -2.48 5.44 -9.21
C VAL A 62 -2.66 5.33 -7.72
N PHE A 63 -1.79 4.58 -7.08
CA PHE A 63 -1.55 4.59 -5.65
C PHE A 63 -0.27 5.37 -5.38
N SER A 64 -0.36 6.43 -4.60
CA SER A 64 0.80 7.26 -4.27
C SER A 64 0.81 7.65 -2.80
N GLY A 65 1.99 7.66 -2.19
CA GLY A 65 2.16 8.32 -0.90
C GLY A 65 3.59 8.74 -0.61
N SER A 66 3.76 9.56 0.41
CA SER A 66 5.09 9.83 0.96
C SER A 66 5.43 8.72 1.93
N ASP A 67 4.73 8.66 3.07
CA ASP A 67 5.06 7.76 4.17
C ASP A 67 3.86 6.88 4.54
N VAL A 68 4.10 5.58 4.64
CA VAL A 68 3.12 4.60 5.16
C VAL A 68 3.74 3.92 6.37
N ASP A 69 3.33 4.35 7.57
CA ASP A 69 3.69 3.69 8.83
C ASP A 69 2.49 2.85 9.29
N SER A 70 2.69 1.53 9.33
CA SER A 70 1.74 0.69 10.03
C SER A 70 2.35 -0.49 10.73
N ARG A 71 1.87 -0.78 11.93
CA ARG A 71 2.30 -2.01 12.61
C ARG A 71 1.91 -3.27 11.82
N VAL A 72 0.80 -3.24 11.09
CA VAL A 72 0.34 -4.35 10.23
C VAL A 72 -0.31 -3.78 8.99
N ILE A 73 0.22 -4.12 7.83
CA ILE A 73 -0.39 -3.90 6.52
C ILE A 73 -0.82 -5.27 5.98
N SER A 74 -2.11 -5.42 5.69
CA SER A 74 -2.66 -6.64 5.09
C SER A 74 -3.61 -6.34 3.95
N ALA A 75 -3.34 -6.88 2.77
CA ALA A 75 -4.28 -6.94 1.66
C ALA A 75 -4.45 -8.38 1.19
N ILE A 76 -5.58 -8.71 0.58
CA ILE A 76 -5.66 -9.90 -0.27
C ILE A 76 -5.03 -9.48 -1.60
N ASP A 77 -5.67 -8.54 -2.30
CA ASP A 77 -5.23 -8.10 -3.63
C ASP A 77 -4.91 -6.60 -3.65
N ILE A 78 -3.76 -6.27 -4.23
CA ILE A 78 -3.37 -4.89 -4.56
C ILE A 78 -3.19 -4.81 -6.07
N ASN A 79 -4.13 -4.16 -6.75
CA ASN A 79 -4.03 -3.87 -8.17
C ASN A 79 -3.77 -2.38 -8.40
N SER A 80 -2.71 -2.06 -9.13
CA SER A 80 -2.61 -0.73 -9.67
C SER A 80 -1.93 -0.63 -11.03
N ARG A 81 -2.06 0.52 -11.70
CA ARG A 81 -1.13 0.81 -12.82
C ARG A 81 0.18 1.39 -12.31
N VAL A 82 0.13 2.18 -11.25
CA VAL A 82 1.31 2.81 -10.65
C VAL A 82 1.14 2.71 -9.14
N PHE A 83 2.10 2.08 -8.48
CA PHE A 83 2.25 2.07 -7.04
C PHE A 83 3.55 2.80 -6.70
N SER A 84 3.45 3.93 -6.03
CA SER A 84 4.61 4.76 -5.69
C SER A 84 4.54 5.24 -4.25
N THR A 85 5.52 4.86 -3.44
CA THR A 85 5.69 5.40 -2.08
C THR A 85 7.10 5.96 -1.93
N THR A 86 7.33 6.90 -1.01
CA THR A 86 8.70 7.15 -0.57
C THR A 86 9.07 6.04 0.37
N ASP A 87 8.37 5.93 1.50
CA ASP A 87 8.73 5.02 2.58
C ASP A 87 7.54 4.15 3.00
N ILE A 88 7.81 2.87 3.23
CA ILE A 88 6.88 1.94 3.88
C ILE A 88 7.58 1.33 5.09
N ASP A 89 7.11 1.66 6.29
CA ASP A 89 7.54 1.01 7.54
C ASP A 89 6.40 0.14 8.06
N SER A 90 6.69 -1.15 8.25
CA SER A 90 5.75 -2.00 8.98
C SER A 90 6.40 -3.09 9.79
N ARG A 91 5.74 -3.57 10.86
CA ARG A 91 6.20 -4.83 11.47
C ARG A 91 5.85 -6.04 10.62
N VAL A 92 4.71 -5.99 9.94
CA VAL A 92 4.23 -7.05 9.08
C VAL A 92 3.58 -6.41 7.86
N PHE A 93 4.11 -6.73 6.69
CA PHE A 93 3.47 -6.49 5.41
C PHE A 93 3.04 -7.85 4.84
N SER A 94 1.76 -7.99 4.53
CA SER A 94 1.18 -9.19 3.94
C SER A 94 0.28 -8.85 2.77
N ALA A 95 0.52 -9.45 1.62
CA ALA A 95 -0.40 -9.47 0.49
C ALA A 95 -0.59 -10.92 0.01
N SER A 96 -1.75 -11.27 -0.54
CA SER A 96 -1.82 -12.44 -1.41
C SER A 96 -1.17 -12.05 -2.73
N ASP A 97 -1.77 -11.10 -3.46
CA ASP A 97 -1.29 -10.72 -4.78
C ASP A 97 -1.03 -9.21 -4.87
N ILE A 98 0.08 -8.84 -5.50
CA ILE A 98 0.40 -7.46 -5.87
C ILE A 98 0.61 -7.41 -7.38
N ASP A 99 -0.35 -6.85 -8.10
CA ASP A 99 -0.25 -6.59 -9.54
C ASP A 99 -0.09 -5.09 -9.75
N SER A 100 1.08 -4.69 -10.27
CA SER A 100 1.22 -3.34 -10.78
C SER A 100 2.15 -3.22 -11.95
N ARG A 101 1.77 -2.44 -12.96
CA ARG A 101 2.69 -2.14 -14.06
C ARG A 101 3.98 -1.48 -13.56
N PHE A 102 3.89 -0.57 -12.60
CA PHE A 102 5.05 0.12 -12.02
C PHE A 102 4.98 0.10 -10.51
N ILE A 103 6.01 -0.42 -9.84
CA ILE A 103 6.19 -0.35 -8.39
C ILE A 103 7.48 0.43 -8.12
N SER A 104 7.37 1.52 -7.35
CA SER A 104 8.52 2.29 -6.90
C SER A 104 8.42 2.65 -5.43
N ALA A 105 9.44 2.30 -4.65
CA ALA A 105 9.65 2.78 -3.29
C ALA A 105 11.07 3.37 -3.18
N SER A 106 11.28 4.35 -2.30
CA SER A 106 12.65 4.63 -1.85
C SER A 106 13.04 3.51 -0.89
N ASP A 107 12.31 3.41 0.22
CA ASP A 107 12.62 2.50 1.31
C ASP A 107 11.41 1.63 1.66
N ILE A 108 11.64 0.33 1.87
CA ILE A 108 10.69 -0.55 2.54
C ILE A 108 11.40 -1.25 3.70
N ASP A 109 10.99 -0.92 4.92
CA ASP A 109 11.41 -1.61 6.12
C ASP A 109 10.25 -2.47 6.63
N SER A 110 10.49 -3.77 6.76
CA SER A 110 9.59 -4.57 7.58
C SER A 110 10.24 -5.72 8.33
N ARG A 111 9.68 -6.09 9.49
CA ARG A 111 10.17 -7.32 10.16
C ARG A 111 9.76 -8.58 9.40
N VAL A 112 8.61 -8.54 8.74
CA VAL A 112 8.08 -9.64 7.93
C VAL A 112 7.44 -9.03 6.70
N PHE A 113 7.99 -9.35 5.53
CA PHE A 113 7.40 -9.08 4.24
C PHE A 113 6.94 -10.41 3.62
N SER A 114 5.63 -10.52 3.35
CA SER A 114 5.04 -11.68 2.70
C SER A 114 4.13 -11.24 1.56
N ALA A 115 4.38 -11.74 0.36
CA ALA A 115 3.47 -11.69 -0.77
C ALA A 115 3.37 -13.10 -1.33
N SER A 116 2.19 -13.58 -1.73
CA SER A 116 2.14 -14.85 -2.48
C SER A 116 2.73 -14.58 -3.86
N ASP A 117 2.16 -13.64 -4.60
CA ASP A 117 2.62 -13.26 -5.94
C ASP A 117 2.82 -11.74 -6.06
N ILE A 118 3.88 -11.34 -6.78
CA ILE A 118 4.14 -9.94 -7.15
C ILE A 118 4.39 -9.90 -8.65
N ASP A 119 3.44 -9.39 -9.42
CA ASP A 119 3.58 -9.15 -10.85
C ASP A 119 3.81 -7.66 -11.09
N SER A 120 4.95 -7.34 -11.69
CA SER A 120 5.21 -5.99 -12.16
C SER A 120 6.09 -5.93 -13.38
N HIS A 121 5.79 -4.97 -14.27
CA HIS A 121 6.63 -4.73 -15.43
C HIS A 121 7.95 -4.04 -15.04
N ASP A 122 7.86 -3.07 -14.13
CA ASP A 122 9.00 -2.37 -13.56
C ASP A 122 8.85 -2.31 -12.03
N PHE A 123 9.84 -2.84 -11.32
CA PHE A 123 9.97 -2.76 -9.86
C PHE A 123 11.27 -2.05 -9.49
N SER A 124 11.18 -1.00 -8.69
CA SER A 124 12.33 -0.26 -8.19
C SER A 124 12.18 0.00 -6.69
N ALA A 125 13.22 -0.37 -5.94
CA ALA A 125 13.39 0.09 -4.58
C ALA A 125 14.85 0.36 -4.31
N SER A 126 15.11 1.47 -3.62
CA SER A 126 16.49 1.86 -3.29
C SER A 126 16.98 1.02 -2.14
N ASP A 127 16.20 0.91 -1.07
CA ASP A 127 16.50 0.06 0.07
C ASP A 127 15.28 -0.81 0.47
N MET A 128 15.55 -2.10 0.72
CA MET A 128 14.56 -3.09 1.15
C MET A 128 15.17 -3.88 2.30
N ASP A 129 14.81 -3.53 3.54
CA ASP A 129 15.23 -4.27 4.73
C ASP A 129 14.07 -5.10 5.24
N SER A 130 14.30 -6.40 5.36
CA SER A 130 13.41 -7.22 6.16
C SER A 130 14.06 -8.47 6.72
N ARG A 131 13.61 -8.82 7.93
CA ARG A 131 14.12 -10.00 8.62
C ARG A 131 13.59 -11.30 8.01
N VAL A 132 12.40 -11.26 7.40
CA VAL A 132 11.78 -12.40 6.72
C VAL A 132 11.14 -11.90 5.44
N ILE A 133 11.56 -12.45 4.30
CA ILE A 133 10.92 -12.24 2.98
C ILE A 133 10.33 -13.57 2.53
N SER A 134 9.07 -13.57 2.12
CA SER A 134 8.43 -14.69 1.44
C SER A 134 7.66 -14.13 0.23
N ALA A 135 8.15 -14.40 -0.97
CA ALA A 135 7.54 -14.05 -2.25
C ALA A 135 7.69 -15.25 -3.19
N SER A 136 6.58 -15.76 -3.73
CA SER A 136 6.57 -17.00 -4.53
C SER A 136 7.04 -16.75 -5.95
N ASP A 137 6.67 -15.61 -6.52
CA ASP A 137 7.18 -15.17 -7.80
C ASP A 137 8.39 -14.27 -7.67
N LYS A 138 9.39 -14.59 -8.50
CA LYS A 138 10.66 -13.87 -8.57
C LYS A 138 10.36 -12.39 -8.67
N PHE A 139 10.93 -11.59 -7.77
CA PHE A 139 11.29 -10.21 -8.09
C PHE A 139 11.92 -10.27 -9.50
N ALA A 140 11.18 -9.87 -10.53
CA ALA A 140 11.74 -9.61 -11.84
C ALA A 140 12.52 -8.31 -11.65
N CYS A 141 13.59 -8.41 -10.89
CA CYS A 141 14.52 -7.37 -10.58
C CYS A 141 15.22 -7.07 -11.89
N TYR A 142 14.64 -6.17 -12.67
CA TYR A 142 15.41 -5.36 -13.59
C TYR A 142 16.17 -4.33 -12.72
N GLN A 143 17.15 -4.82 -11.96
CA GLN A 143 18.25 -3.96 -11.52
C GLN A 143 18.92 -3.49 -12.82
N ARG A 144 18.52 -2.33 -13.34
CA ARG A 144 19.43 -1.56 -14.17
C ARG A 144 20.48 -1.02 -13.23
N GLU A 145 21.62 -1.70 -13.20
CA GLU A 145 22.91 -1.07 -12.91
C GLU A 145 23.06 0.24 -13.70
#